data_AF-A0A853B5X6-F1
#
_entry.id   AF-A0A853B5X6-F1
#
_cell.length_a   1.000
_cell.length_b   1.000
_cell.length_c   1.000
_cell.angle_alpha   90.00
_cell.angle_beta   90.00
_cell.angle_gamma   90.00
#
_symmetry.space_group_name_H-M   'P 1'
#
loop_
_entity.id
_entity.type
_entity.pdbx_description
1 polymer ?
#
loop_
_entity_poly.entity_id
_entity_poly.type
_entity_poly.pdbx_seq_one_letter_code
_entity_poly.pdbx_strand_id
1 'polypeptide(L)' 'MLARLSSGREVGLAPASFAEHASKTSTGIILRDVVTPPIVADLSVLWRADDPSPTIATAVETARQCAEHNKWLRDPST' A
#
# COMPACT_ATOMS: atom_id res chain seq x y z
N MET A 1 9.34 13.67 4.78
CA MET A 1 10.03 12.59 4.03
C MET A 1 10.17 12.92 2.54
N LEU A 2 9.09 13.17 1.79
CA LEU A 2 9.16 13.52 0.35
C LEU A 2 10.08 14.70 0.03
N ALA A 3 9.98 15.81 0.76
CA ALA A 3 10.85 16.96 0.54
C ALA A 3 12.35 16.63 0.70
N ARG A 4 12.69 15.67 1.57
CA ARG A 4 14.07 15.22 1.78
C ARG A 4 14.53 14.31 0.64
N LEU A 5 13.67 13.40 0.18
CA LEU A 5 13.90 12.59 -1.02
C LEU A 5 14.09 13.49 -2.26
N SER A 6 13.21 14.47 -2.48
CA SER A 6 13.30 15.43 -3.59
C SER A 6 14.55 16.32 -3.52
N SER A 7 15.13 16.51 -2.34
CA SER A 7 16.39 17.25 -2.20
C SER A 7 17.64 16.45 -2.58
N GLY A 8 17.49 15.17 -2.95
CA GLY A 8 18.59 14.29 -3.36
C GLY A 8 19.51 13.85 -2.23
N ARG A 9 19.12 14.06 -0.96
CA ARG A 9 19.95 13.76 0.22
C ARG A 9 19.65 12.43 0.87
N GLU A 10 18.61 11.72 0.43
CA GLU A 10 18.15 10.48 1.06
C GLU A 10 17.70 9.44 0.03
N VAL A 11 17.76 8.18 0.45
CA VAL A 11 17.10 7.05 -0.20
C VAL A 11 16.08 6.50 0.80
N GLY A 12 14.91 6.08 0.30
CA GLY A 12 13.86 5.49 1.11
C GLY A 12 13.40 4.18 0.53
N LEU A 13 13.11 3.21 1.40
CA LEU A 13 12.34 2.02 1.06
C LEU A 13 10.89 2.29 1.49
N ALA A 14 9.97 2.27 0.54
CA ALA A 14 8.56 2.58 0.79
C ALA A 14 7.66 1.54 0.10
N PRO A 15 6.40 1.38 0.55
CA PRO A 15 5.43 0.58 -0.18
C PRO A 15 5.28 1.08 -1.62
N ALA A 16 5.09 0.14 -2.56
CA ALA A 16 5.05 0.42 -4.00
C ALA A 16 4.04 1.53 -4.36
N SER A 17 2.84 1.51 -3.75
CA SER A 17 1.80 2.53 -3.98
C SER A 17 2.27 3.95 -3.69
N PHE A 18 3.00 4.15 -2.59
CA PHE A 18 3.58 5.45 -2.24
C PHE A 18 4.72 5.82 -3.19
N ALA A 19 5.61 4.88 -3.47
CA ALA A 19 6.79 5.11 -4.28
C ALA A 19 6.43 5.48 -5.74
N GLU A 20 5.45 4.79 -6.32
CA GLU A 20 4.87 5.12 -7.63
C GLU A 20 4.20 6.49 -7.66
N HIS A 21 3.43 6.82 -6.62
CA HIS A 21 2.79 8.13 -6.53
C HIS A 21 3.86 9.23 -6.49
N ALA A 22 4.83 9.10 -5.58
CA ALA A 22 5.91 10.06 -5.38
C ALA A 22 6.74 10.29 -6.66
N SER A 23 7.07 9.23 -7.41
CA SER A 23 7.80 9.35 -8.68
C SER A 23 7.00 10.04 -9.77
N LYS A 24 5.67 9.95 -9.75
CA LYS A 24 4.79 10.64 -10.71
C LYS A 24 4.59 12.11 -10.35
N THR A 25 4.59 12.47 -9.06
CA THR A 25 4.36 13.87 -8.63
C THR A 25 5.63 14.73 -8.58
N SER A 26 6.81 14.15 -8.45
CA SER A 26 8.07 14.88 -8.27
C SER A 26 9.05 14.59 -9.40
N THR A 27 9.57 15.65 -10.04
CA THR A 27 10.50 15.57 -11.18
C THR A 27 11.92 15.08 -10.84
N GLY A 28 12.20 14.74 -9.57
CA GLY A 28 13.52 14.32 -9.10
C GLY A 28 13.57 12.98 -8.36
N ILE A 29 12.45 12.27 -8.23
CA ILE A 29 12.40 10.99 -7.52
C ILE A 29 12.47 9.85 -8.54
N ILE A 30 13.51 9.02 -8.44
CA ILE A 30 13.68 7.82 -9.26
C ILE A 30 13.21 6.60 -8.47
N LEU A 31 12.24 5.86 -9.02
CA LEU A 31 11.80 4.57 -8.49
C LEU A 31 12.70 3.44 -9.01
N ARG A 32 13.10 2.53 -8.11
CA ARG A 32 13.88 1.33 -8.41
C ARG A 32 13.39 0.16 -7.56
N ASP A 33 13.23 -0.99 -8.18
CA ASP A 33 13.10 -2.26 -7.46
C ASP A 33 14.48 -2.71 -7.00
N VAL A 34 14.66 -2.81 -5.68
CA VAL A 34 15.99 -3.04 -5.07
C VAL A 34 16.07 -4.29 -4.19
N VAL A 35 14.95 -4.95 -3.90
CA VAL A 35 14.92 -6.16 -3.05
C VAL A 35 14.26 -7.31 -3.80
N THR A 36 14.98 -8.44 -3.86
CA THR A 36 14.49 -9.71 -4.42
C THR A 36 14.78 -10.83 -3.40
N PRO A 37 13.77 -11.54 -2.88
CA PRO A 37 12.34 -11.38 -3.17
C PRO A 37 11.76 -10.08 -2.57
N PRO A 38 10.62 -9.57 -3.08
CA PRO A 38 10.00 -8.35 -2.56
C PRO A 38 9.63 -8.46 -1.07
N ILE A 39 9.79 -7.36 -0.33
CA ILE A 39 9.26 -7.25 1.03
C ILE A 39 7.79 -6.87 0.95
N VAL A 40 6.95 -7.66 1.60
CA VAL A 40 5.49 -7.49 1.60
C VAL A 40 5.10 -6.49 2.68
N ALA A 41 4.30 -5.50 2.31
CA ALA A 41 3.68 -4.58 3.25
C ALA A 41 2.16 -4.83 3.23
N ASP A 42 1.65 -5.50 4.26
CA ASP A 42 0.23 -5.82 4.36
C ASP A 42 -0.60 -4.58 4.72
N LEU A 43 -1.72 -4.40 4.02
CA LEU A 43 -2.73 -3.42 4.36
C LEU A 43 -3.88 -4.14 5.07
N SER A 44 -4.04 -3.87 6.36
CA SER A 44 -5.12 -4.44 7.17
C SER A 44 -6.17 -3.39 7.52
N VAL A 45 -7.45 -3.79 7.48
CA VAL A 45 -8.57 -2.99 7.99
C VAL A 45 -8.94 -3.56 9.37
N LEU A 46 -8.99 -2.70 10.38
CA LEU A 46 -9.25 -3.08 11.76
C LEU A 46 -10.52 -2.39 12.25
N TRP A 47 -11.38 -3.15 12.93
CA TRP A 47 -12.57 -2.63 13.60
C TRP A 47 -12.82 -3.43 14.88
N ARG A 48 -13.73 -2.93 15.72
CA ARG A 48 -14.13 -3.63 16.94
C ARG A 48 -14.93 -4.88 16.58
N ALA A 49 -14.60 -6.01 17.19
CA ALA A 49 -15.26 -7.29 16.93
C ALA A 49 -16.76 -7.29 17.29
N ASP A 50 -17.18 -6.42 18.20
CA ASP A 50 -18.55 -6.28 18.68
C ASP A 50 -19.33 -5.15 18.01
N ASP A 51 -18.79 -4.53 16.95
CA ASP A 51 -19.44 -3.41 16.26
C ASP A 51 -20.50 -3.92 15.26
N PRO A 52 -21.80 -3.61 15.45
CA PRO A 52 -22.86 -4.04 14.55
C PRO A 52 -23.07 -3.11 13.35
N SER A 53 -22.20 -2.12 13.13
CA SER A 53 -22.39 -1.08 12.12
C SER A 53 -22.47 -1.65 10.70
N PRO A 54 -23.61 -1.47 9.99
CA PRO A 54 -23.74 -1.92 8.61
C PRO A 54 -22.81 -1.14 7.66
N THR A 55 -22.39 0.07 8.03
CA THR A 55 -21.44 0.88 7.26
C THR A 55 -20.05 0.23 7.26
N ILE A 56 -19.60 -0.30 8.40
CA ILE A 56 -18.33 -1.01 8.49
C ILE A 56 -18.38 -2.27 7.63
N ALA A 57 -19.46 -3.05 7.75
CA ALA A 57 -19.66 -4.26 6.92
C ALA A 57 -19.60 -3.94 5.42
N THR A 58 -20.30 -2.89 4.98
CA THR A 58 -20.30 -2.43 3.58
C THR A 58 -18.92 -1.97 3.12
N ALA A 59 -18.19 -1.23 3.97
CA ALA A 59 -16.86 -0.74 3.63
C ALA A 59 -15.84 -1.87 3.49
N VAL A 60 -15.85 -2.85 4.40
CA VAL A 60 -14.98 -4.04 4.35
C VAL A 60 -15.30 -4.88 3.12
N GLU A 61 -16.58 -5.10 2.82
CA GLU A 61 -16.99 -5.85 1.63
C GLU A 61 -16.55 -5.16 0.33
N THR A 62 -16.68 -3.83 0.26
CA THR A 62 -16.18 -3.05 -0.88
C THR A 62 -14.66 -3.18 -1.03
N ALA A 63 -13.92 -3.07 0.07
CA ALA A 63 -12.47 -3.23 0.07
C ALA A 63 -12.04 -4.63 -0.39
N ARG A 64 -12.75 -5.68 0.06
CA ARG A 64 -12.54 -7.07 -0.37
C ARG A 64 -12.76 -7.23 -1.87
N GLN A 65 -13.87 -6.73 -2.41
CA GLN A 65 -14.16 -6.78 -3.85
C GLN A 65 -13.10 -6.07 -4.69
N CYS A 66 -12.63 -4.89 -4.24
CA CYS A 66 -11.53 -4.19 -4.90
C CYS A 66 -10.23 -5.02 -4.87
N ALA A 67 -9.90 -5.63 -3.73
CA ALA A 67 -8.70 -6.45 -3.59
C ALA A 67 -8.77 -7.72 -4.46
N GLU A 68 -9.94 -8.36 -4.58
CA GLU A 68 -10.16 -9.51 -5.47
C GLU A 68 -10.03 -9.11 -6.95
N HIS A 69 -10.70 -8.03 -7.36
CA HIS A 69 -10.64 -7.53 -8.72
C HIS A 69 -9.21 -7.26 -9.19
N ASN A 70 -8.39 -6.70 -8.30
CA ASN A 70 -6.99 -6.39 -8.58
C ASN A 70 -6.01 -7.52 -8.21
N LYS A 71 -6.49 -8.68 -7.76
CA LYS A 71 -5.68 -9.84 -7.34
C LYS A 71 -4.66 -9.50 -6.24
N TRP A 72 -5.05 -8.64 -5.31
CA TRP A 72 -4.22 -8.24 -4.17
C TRP A 72 -4.34 -9.19 -2.98
N LEU A 73 -5.46 -9.92 -2.88
CA LEU A 73 -5.61 -10.95 -1.86
C LEU A 73 -4.68 -12.12 -2.19
N ARG A 74 -3.86 -12.47 -1.20
CA ARG A 74 -3.04 -13.68 -1.26
C ARG A 74 -3.78 -14.82 -0.60
N ASP A 75 -3.53 -16.02 -1.09
CA ASP A 75 -3.98 -17.21 -0.41
C ASP A 75 -3.20 -17.30 0.91
N PRO A 76 -3.84 -17.37 2.08
CA PRO A 76 -3.14 -17.55 3.35
C PRO A 76 -2.32 -18.86 3.41
N SER A 77 -2.48 -19.75 2.42
CA SER A 77 -1.78 -21.02 2.28
C SER A 77 -0.43 -20.95 1.55
N THR A 78 -0.05 -19.80 1.00
CA THR A 78 1.22 -19.56 0.26
C THR A 78 2.13 -18.58 0.96
#